data_AF-A0A139PQ05-F1
#
_entry.id   AF-A0A139PQ05-F1
#
_cell.length_a   1.000
_cell.length_b   1.000
_cell.length_c   1.000
_cell.angle_alpha   90.00
_cell.angle_beta   90.00
_cell.angle_gamma   90.00
#
_symmetry.space_group_name_H-M   'P 1'
#
loop_
_entity.id
_entity.type
_entity.pdbx_description
1 polymer ?
#
loop_
_entity_poly.entity_id
_entity_poly.type
_entity_poly.pdbx_seq_one_letter_code
_entity_poly.pdbx_strand_id
1 'polypeptide(L)'
;MATEMNDGGTPVAGEAESQTNLLTGQFLSVTVRLNHYYLSNPNYGYSYERLVHTAEHELGHAIGLDHTDEKSVMQPAGSFYGIQEEDVANLRKIYETSE
;
A
#
# COMPACT_ATOMS: atom_id res chain seq x y z
N MET A 1 8.54 8.89 -1.06
CA MET A 1 7.94 9.92 -1.95
C MET A 1 6.68 9.34 -2.57
N ALA A 2 5.58 10.09 -2.64
CA ALA A 2 4.38 9.66 -3.37
C ALA A 2 4.37 10.32 -4.76
N THR A 3 4.06 9.53 -5.79
CA THR A 3 3.97 9.98 -7.19
C THR A 3 2.90 9.17 -7.93
N GLU A 4 2.76 9.39 -9.23
CA GLU A 4 1.84 8.66 -10.09
C GLU A 4 2.59 7.83 -11.14
N MET A 5 1.89 6.84 -11.69
CA MET A 5 2.26 6.15 -12.91
C MET A 5 1.03 6.01 -13.82
N ASN A 6 1.24 5.72 -15.10
CA ASN A 6 0.16 5.52 -16.06
C ASN A 6 0.58 4.41 -17.03
N ASP A 7 0.58 3.17 -16.54
CA ASP A 7 1.11 2.03 -17.26
C ASP A 7 0.14 0.85 -17.19
N GLY A 8 -0.42 0.47 -18.35
CA GLY A 8 -1.29 -0.71 -18.49
C GLY A 8 -0.54 -2.01 -18.76
N GLY A 9 0.79 -1.97 -18.85
CA GLY A 9 1.66 -3.15 -18.98
C GLY A 9 1.90 -3.88 -17.66
N THR A 10 1.68 -3.22 -16.52
CA THR A 10 1.72 -3.81 -15.19
C THR A 10 0.30 -4.11 -14.70
N PRO A 11 0.04 -5.24 -14.03
CA PRO A 11 -1.31 -5.59 -13.57
C PRO A 11 -1.75 -4.90 -12.27
N VAL A 12 -0.98 -3.94 -11.75
CA VAL A 12 -1.19 -3.35 -10.42
C VAL A 12 -1.81 -1.96 -10.48
N ALA A 13 -2.73 -1.70 -9.54
CA ALA A 13 -3.38 -0.39 -9.38
C ALA A 13 -2.53 0.60 -8.58
N GLY A 14 -1.55 0.10 -7.82
CA GLY A 14 -0.54 0.86 -7.09
C GLY A 14 0.71 0.01 -6.89
N GLU A 15 1.81 0.67 -6.52
CA GLU A 15 3.06 0.00 -6.18
C GLU A 15 3.82 0.82 -5.12
N ALA A 16 4.44 0.13 -4.16
CA ALA A 16 5.41 0.67 -3.23
C ALA A 16 6.80 0.04 -3.45
N GLU A 17 7.70 0.78 -4.08
CA GLU A 17 9.09 0.36 -4.31
C GLU A 17 9.96 0.81 -3.13
N SER A 18 10.60 -0.13 -2.43
CA SER A 18 11.46 0.16 -1.29
C SER A 18 12.94 -0.13 -1.56
N GLN A 19 13.80 0.72 -1.00
CA GLN A 19 15.22 0.44 -0.84
C GLN A 19 15.51 0.17 0.63
N THR A 20 16.00 -1.02 0.94
CA THR A 20 16.22 -1.48 2.32
C THR A 20 17.69 -1.68 2.60
N ASN A 21 18.15 -1.23 3.76
CA ASN A 21 19.45 -1.61 4.27
C ASN A 21 19.42 -3.07 4.70
N LEU A 22 20.04 -3.96 3.92
CA LEU A 22 20.02 -5.40 4.18
C LEU A 22 20.67 -5.81 5.51
N LEU A 23 21.52 -4.97 6.11
CA LEU A 23 22.17 -5.27 7.39
C LEU A 23 21.26 -4.94 8.58
N THR A 24 20.44 -3.89 8.48
CA THR A 24 19.59 -3.41 9.59
C THR A 24 18.10 -3.70 9.39
N GLY A 25 17.69 -4.09 8.18
CA GLY A 25 16.28 -4.25 7.80
C GLY A 25 15.52 -2.92 7.66
N GLN A 26 16.19 -1.78 7.79
CA GLN A 26 15.53 -0.47 7.76
C GLN A 26 15.36 0.05 6.34
N PHE A 27 14.21 0.66 6.06
CA PHE A 27 14.00 1.39 4.81
C PHE A 27 14.92 2.62 4.73
N LEU A 28 15.66 2.70 3.63
CA LEU A 28 16.43 3.89 3.23
C LEU A 28 15.54 4.86 2.46
N SER A 29 14.67 4.33 1.61
CA SER A 29 13.65 5.11 0.90
C SER A 29 12.51 4.20 0.46
N VAL A 30 11.30 4.77 0.35
CA VAL A 30 10.15 4.12 -0.28
C VAL A 30 9.49 5.10 -1.24
N THR A 31 9.19 4.64 -2.45
CA THR A 31 8.45 5.38 -3.47
C THR A 31 7.12 4.70 -3.73
N VAL A 32 6.03 5.43 -3.45
CA VAL A 32 4.67 4.98 -3.72
C VAL A 32 4.19 5.56 -5.04
N ARG A 33 3.62 4.73 -5.91
CA ARG A 33 3.06 5.08 -7.21
C ARG A 33 1.62 4.61 -7.30
N LEU A 34 0.70 5.53 -7.58
CA LEU A 34 -0.68 5.18 -7.93
C LEU A 34 -0.84 5.11 -9.45
N ASN A 35 -1.47 4.04 -9.95
CA ASN A 35 -1.59 3.79 -11.39
C ASN A 35 -2.84 4.44 -11.97
N HIS A 36 -2.66 5.61 -12.57
CA HIS A 36 -3.69 6.35 -13.28
C HIS A 36 -4.41 5.49 -14.34
N TYR A 37 -3.70 4.60 -15.03
CA TYR A 37 -4.28 3.76 -16.08
C TYR A 37 -5.50 2.97 -15.61
N TYR A 38 -5.48 2.47 -14.36
CA TYR A 38 -6.57 1.74 -13.74
C TYR A 38 -7.50 2.65 -12.92
N LEU A 39 -6.91 3.51 -12.09
CA LEU A 39 -7.63 4.27 -11.07
C LEU A 39 -8.50 5.39 -11.64
N SER A 40 -8.14 5.97 -12.79
CA SER A 40 -8.94 7.03 -13.43
C SER A 40 -9.85 6.52 -14.54
N ASN A 41 -9.68 5.26 -14.96
CA ASN A 41 -10.41 4.71 -16.09
C ASN A 41 -11.73 4.07 -15.60
N PRO A 42 -12.89 4.62 -16.02
CA PRO A 42 -14.19 4.19 -15.51
C PRO A 42 -14.52 2.73 -15.84
N ASN A 43 -13.86 2.11 -16.84
CA ASN A 43 -14.06 0.71 -17.18
C ASN A 43 -13.61 -0.26 -16.07
N TYR A 44 -12.71 0.16 -15.17
CA TYR A 44 -12.26 -0.65 -14.04
C TYR A 44 -13.09 -0.45 -12.78
N GLY A 45 -14.02 0.51 -12.78
CA GLY A 45 -15.05 0.63 -11.74
C GLY A 45 -14.53 0.93 -10.33
N TYR A 46 -13.42 1.68 -10.20
CA TYR A 46 -12.96 2.15 -8.89
C TYR A 46 -13.90 3.22 -8.36
N SER A 47 -14.49 2.98 -7.18
CA SER A 47 -15.17 4.02 -6.41
C SER A 47 -14.12 4.91 -5.72
N TYR A 48 -14.54 6.09 -5.27
CA TYR A 48 -13.68 6.97 -4.47
C TYR A 48 -13.09 6.23 -3.25
N GLU A 49 -13.87 5.40 -2.57
CA GLU A 49 -13.41 4.57 -1.45
C GLU A 49 -12.29 3.61 -1.88
N ARG A 50 -12.45 2.92 -3.01
CA ARG A 50 -11.39 2.02 -3.52
C ARG A 50 -10.12 2.78 -3.91
N LEU A 51 -10.23 4.02 -4.36
CA LEU A 51 -9.05 4.87 -4.61
C LEU A 51 -8.31 5.18 -3.30
N VAL A 52 -9.05 5.56 -2.25
CA VAL A 52 -8.49 5.83 -0.92
C VAL A 52 -7.83 4.57 -0.37
N HIS A 53 -8.51 3.42 -0.39
CA HIS A 53 -7.95 2.16 0.09
C HIS A 53 -6.71 1.72 -0.69
N THR A 54 -6.65 1.99 -2.01
CA THR A 54 -5.42 1.72 -2.79
C THR A 54 -4.27 2.59 -2.29
N ALA A 55 -4.52 3.89 -2.05
CA ALA A 55 -3.49 4.77 -1.49
C ALA A 55 -3.06 4.32 -0.08
N GLU A 56 -4.01 3.92 0.77
CA GLU A 56 -3.72 3.40 2.10
C GLU A 56 -2.90 2.10 2.05
N HIS A 57 -3.20 1.20 1.12
CA HIS A 57 -2.47 -0.06 0.90
C HIS A 57 -0.98 0.20 0.59
N GLU A 58 -0.72 1.05 -0.42
CA GLU A 58 0.67 1.35 -0.81
C GLU A 58 1.41 2.12 0.29
N LEU A 59 0.71 2.99 1.02
CA LEU A 59 1.28 3.65 2.19
C LEU A 59 1.57 2.65 3.31
N GLY A 60 0.74 1.62 3.48
CA GLY A 60 0.97 0.51 4.42
C GLY A 60 2.27 -0.23 4.14
N HIS A 61 2.55 -0.55 2.87
CA HIS A 61 3.86 -1.06 2.46
C HIS A 61 4.99 -0.09 2.78
N ALA A 62 4.79 1.21 2.55
CA ALA A 62 5.79 2.23 2.83
C ALA A 62 6.17 2.36 4.31
N ILE A 63 5.33 1.86 5.21
CA ILE A 63 5.56 1.81 6.66
C ILE A 63 5.74 0.38 7.18
N GLY A 64 5.99 -0.58 6.29
CA GLY A 64 6.48 -1.91 6.64
C GLY A 64 5.40 -2.96 6.92
N LEU A 65 4.16 -2.72 6.49
CA LEU A 65 3.16 -3.78 6.46
C LEU A 65 3.32 -4.64 5.20
N ASP A 66 3.24 -5.95 5.39
CA ASP A 66 3.16 -6.95 4.32
C ASP A 66 1.70 -7.30 4.00
N HIS A 67 1.48 -8.02 2.90
CA HIS A 67 0.15 -8.55 2.57
C HIS A 67 -0.37 -9.50 3.64
N THR A 68 -1.69 -9.53 3.77
CA THR A 68 -2.42 -10.53 4.57
C THR A 68 -3.65 -11.03 3.82
N ASP A 69 -4.05 -12.27 4.09
CA ASP A 69 -5.28 -12.86 3.55
C ASP A 69 -6.53 -12.45 4.35
N GLU A 70 -6.35 -11.81 5.52
CA GLU A 70 -7.43 -11.32 6.38
C GLU A 70 -8.15 -10.10 5.80
N LYS A 71 -9.30 -9.73 6.37
CA LYS A 71 -9.93 -8.45 6.04
C LYS A 71 -9.05 -7.31 6.56
N SER A 72 -8.37 -6.62 5.65
CA SER A 72 -7.31 -5.66 5.97
C SER A 72 -7.09 -4.73 4.78
N VAL A 73 -6.58 -3.52 5.05
CA VAL A 73 -6.10 -2.63 3.97
C VAL A 73 -4.96 -3.26 3.17
N MET A 74 -4.23 -4.21 3.76
CA MET A 74 -3.13 -4.96 3.17
C MET A 74 -3.57 -6.22 2.43
N GLN A 75 -4.87 -6.40 2.14
CA GLN A 75 -5.26 -7.46 1.22
C GLN A 75 -4.65 -7.23 -0.16
N PRO A 76 -4.06 -8.26 -0.78
CA PRO A 76 -3.33 -8.12 -2.03
C PRO A 76 -4.22 -7.76 -3.22
N ALA A 77 -5.54 -7.96 -3.12
CA ALA A 77 -6.45 -7.78 -4.23
C ALA A 77 -7.64 -6.88 -3.89
N GLY A 78 -7.93 -5.97 -4.81
CA GLY A 78 -9.24 -5.35 -4.94
C GLY A 78 -9.50 -4.12 -4.06
N SER A 79 -8.65 -3.81 -3.09
CA SER A 79 -8.76 -2.58 -2.27
C SER A 79 -10.17 -2.45 -1.64
N PHE A 80 -10.76 -3.58 -1.25
CA PHE A 80 -12.14 -3.66 -0.77
C PHE A 80 -12.28 -3.22 0.69
N TYR A 81 -11.19 -3.20 1.43
CA TYR A 81 -11.13 -2.83 2.83
C TYR A 81 -10.16 -1.67 3.01
N GLY A 82 -10.55 -0.67 3.81
CA GLY A 82 -9.64 0.35 4.33
C GLY A 82 -8.94 -0.13 5.58
N ILE A 83 -8.28 0.77 6.30
CA ILE A 83 -7.52 0.46 7.53
C ILE A 83 -8.39 -0.26 8.58
N GLN A 84 -7.88 -1.38 9.10
CA GLN A 84 -8.50 -2.20 10.14
C GLN A 84 -7.70 -2.14 11.45
N GLU A 85 -8.30 -2.62 12.55
CA GLU A 85 -7.65 -2.64 13.87
C GLU A 85 -6.36 -3.48 13.86
N GLU A 86 -6.33 -4.57 13.09
CA GLU A 86 -5.16 -5.43 12.96
C GLU A 86 -3.98 -4.72 12.26
N ASP A 87 -4.26 -3.88 11.26
CA ASP A 87 -3.23 -3.08 10.57
C ASP A 87 -2.52 -2.15 11.55
N VAL A 88 -3.30 -1.48 12.41
CA VAL A 88 -2.79 -0.60 13.47
C VAL A 88 -2.01 -1.40 14.51
N ALA A 89 -2.51 -2.56 14.94
CA ALA A 89 -1.83 -3.41 15.90
C ALA A 89 -0.49 -3.93 15.36
N ASN A 90 -0.41 -4.26 14.06
CA ASN A 90 0.83 -4.68 13.42
C ASN A 90 1.83 -3.54 13.29
N LEU A 91 1.39 -2.32 12.98
CA LEU A 91 2.27 -1.15 13.00
C LEU A 91 2.82 -0.83 14.38
N ARG A 92 2.01 -0.99 15.43
CA ARG A 92 2.50 -0.84 16.80
C ARG A 92 3.62 -1.84 17.11
N LYS A 93 3.53 -3.09 16.67
CA LYS A 93 4.63 -4.07 16.83
C LYS A 93 5.93 -3.62 16.14
N ILE A 94 5.85 -2.85 15.06
CA ILE A 94 6.99 -2.35 14.30
C ILE A 94 7.61 -1.10 14.96
N TYR A 95 6.77 -0.17 15.42
CA TYR A 95 7.20 1.18 15.80
C TYR A 95 7.08 1.50 17.30
N GLU A 96 6.32 0.75 18.06
CA GLU A 96 6.16 0.98 19.50
C GLU A 96 7.42 0.49 20.21
N THR A 97 8.30 1.42 20.55
CA THR A 97 9.42 1.17 21.45
C THR A 97 8.87 1.14 22.88
N SER A 98 9.23 0.12 23.66
CA SER A 98 9.03 0.16 25.11
C SER A 98 9.73 1.40 25.68
N GLU A 99 8.94 2.33 26.23
CA GLU A 99 9.44 3.50 26.98
C GLU A 99 10.29 3.10 28.19
#